data_AF-W7SGY3-F1
#
_entry.id   AF-W7SGY3-F1
#
_cell.length_a   1.000
_cell.length_b   1.000
_cell.length_c   1.000
_cell.angle_alpha   90.00
_cell.angle_beta   90.00
_cell.angle_gamma   90.00
#
_symmetry.space_group_name_H-M   'P 1'
#
loop_
_entity.id
_entity.type
_entity.pdbx_description
1 polymer ?
#
loop_
_entity_poly.entity_id
_entity_poly.type
_entity_poly.pdbx_seq_one_letter_code
_entity_poly.pdbx_strand_id
1 'polypeptide(L)'
;MPYNDHPSSLDIVEQRFVELTRPPIALSLDCATLGCGLPERLICLDELRVLLLKVRTAWVTKDAVWKELARRAHTEPDPWVMAAAGMLLPGLKRIAGRLSRQYPGDNQDLDSEILGGFFEALDLVEADHPKVYSQLYMGAFRRGHEACCRERRLAAKRAELDEGRVDTYRARQEGHPDLLLANAVLDKALTAEQAGLLSDVHLGGMNCTCAAAALGVTPRRCRAQLAQAQRKLVGFLAERVPDIAS
;
A
#
# COMPACT_ATOMS: atom_id res chain seq x y z
N MET A 1 16.87 4.72 22.74
CA MET A 1 15.86 5.37 21.87
C MET A 1 14.59 5.48 22.70
N PRO A 2 14.14 6.68 23.09
CA PRO A 2 12.86 6.80 23.77
C PRO A 2 11.77 6.38 22.77
N TYR A 3 10.91 5.47 23.20
CA TYR A 3 9.73 5.02 22.46
C TYR A 3 8.87 6.26 22.16
N ASN A 4 8.46 6.45 20.92
CA ASN A 4 7.64 7.58 20.51
C ASN A 4 6.27 7.44 21.18
N ASP A 5 6.12 8.01 22.39
CA ASP A 5 4.96 7.85 23.29
C ASP A 5 3.78 8.75 22.84
N HIS A 6 3.67 8.97 21.54
CA HIS A 6 2.56 9.71 20.96
C HIS A 6 1.37 8.76 20.79
N PRO A 7 0.16 9.16 21.22
CA PRO A 7 -1.02 8.33 21.08
C PRO A 7 -1.29 8.04 19.60
N SER A 8 -1.67 6.81 19.27
CA SER A 8 -2.10 6.48 17.91
C SER A 8 -3.33 7.28 17.51
N SER A 9 -3.59 7.41 16.21
CA SER A 9 -4.82 8.04 15.71
C SER A 9 -6.09 7.35 16.25
N LEU A 10 -6.05 6.03 16.45
CA LEU A 10 -7.15 5.28 17.08
C LEU A 10 -7.31 5.60 18.56
N ASP A 11 -6.22 5.87 19.30
CA ASP A 11 -6.30 6.27 20.70
C ASP A 11 -6.86 7.68 20.86
N ILE A 12 -6.50 8.60 19.95
CA ILE A 12 -7.10 9.94 19.89
C ILE A 12 -8.61 9.85 19.65
N VAL A 13 -9.06 8.95 18.77
CA VAL A 13 -10.50 8.72 18.54
C VAL A 13 -11.19 8.19 19.80
N GLU A 14 -10.61 7.22 20.52
CA GLU A 14 -11.21 6.73 21.78
C GLU A 14 -11.30 7.86 22.82
N GLN A 15 -10.25 8.68 22.96
CA GLN A 15 -10.24 9.82 23.89
C GLN A 15 -11.37 10.80 23.57
N ARG A 16 -11.51 11.20 22.30
CA ARG A 16 -12.60 12.10 21.86
C ARG A 16 -13.97 11.47 22.03
N PHE A 17 -14.13 10.18 21.73
CA PHE A 17 -15.39 9.48 21.95
C PHE A 17 -15.79 9.49 23.44
N VAL A 18 -14.84 9.23 24.34
CA VAL A 18 -15.07 9.27 25.79
C VAL A 18 -15.47 10.68 26.25
N GLU A 19 -14.88 11.73 25.68
CA GLU A 19 -15.29 13.11 25.96
C GLU A 19 -16.73 13.39 25.50
N LEU A 20 -17.09 12.97 24.29
CA LEU A 20 -18.42 13.17 23.71
C LEU A 20 -19.54 12.45 24.48
N THR A 21 -19.24 11.33 25.13
CA THR A 21 -20.23 10.55 25.88
C THR A 21 -20.21 10.84 27.38
N ARG A 22 -19.41 11.80 27.85
CA ARG A 22 -19.32 12.14 29.27
C ARG A 22 -20.47 13.08 29.70
N PRO A 23 -21.04 12.89 30.90
CA PRO A 23 -21.98 13.87 31.49
C PRO A 23 -21.33 15.26 31.66
N PRO A 24 -22.12 16.37 31.69
CA PRO A 24 -23.58 16.42 31.78
C PRO A 24 -24.32 16.37 30.43
N ILE A 25 -23.63 16.55 29.30
CA ILE A 25 -24.22 16.54 27.96
C ILE A 25 -23.60 15.37 27.17
N ALA A 26 -24.07 14.15 27.45
CA ALA A 26 -23.61 12.96 26.78
C ALA A 26 -24.31 12.78 25.42
N LEU A 27 -23.53 12.66 24.35
CA LEU A 27 -24.05 12.44 23.01
C LEU A 27 -24.85 11.14 22.96
N SER A 28 -26.11 11.25 22.53
CA SER A 28 -27.12 10.19 22.63
C SER A 28 -27.95 10.07 21.35
N LEU A 29 -28.49 8.89 21.09
CA LEU A 29 -29.49 8.67 20.04
C LEU A 29 -30.86 8.38 20.65
N ASP A 30 -31.89 8.92 20.01
CA ASP A 30 -33.27 8.59 20.31
C ASP A 30 -33.63 7.22 19.73
N CYS A 31 -33.48 6.20 20.57
CA CYS A 31 -33.73 4.83 20.18
C CYS A 31 -35.23 4.49 20.11
N ALA A 32 -36.10 5.30 20.71
CA ALA A 32 -37.55 5.15 20.55
C ALA A 32 -37.95 5.45 19.09
N THR A 33 -37.40 6.52 18.52
CA THR A 33 -37.64 6.90 17.12
C THR A 33 -37.02 5.89 16.14
N LEU A 34 -35.85 5.32 16.45
CA LEU A 34 -35.21 4.31 15.59
C LEU A 34 -35.92 2.95 15.59
N GLY A 35 -36.53 2.56 16.72
CA GLY A 35 -37.21 1.28 16.85
C GLY A 35 -36.29 0.07 16.66
N CYS A 36 -36.74 -0.92 15.88
CA CYS A 36 -35.97 -2.12 15.52
C CYS A 36 -35.44 -2.94 16.73
N GLY A 37 -36.20 -2.98 17.83
CA GLY A 37 -35.85 -3.74 19.04
C GLY A 37 -34.86 -3.03 19.97
N LEU A 38 -34.58 -1.74 19.76
CA LEU A 38 -33.88 -0.92 20.73
C LEU A 38 -34.81 -0.53 21.90
N PRO A 39 -34.27 -0.27 23.10
CA PRO A 39 -35.05 0.32 24.19
C PRO A 39 -35.66 1.67 23.79
N GLU A 40 -36.91 1.90 24.14
CA GLU A 40 -37.68 3.11 23.81
C GLU A 40 -37.28 4.32 24.69
N ARG A 41 -36.02 4.74 24.58
CA ARG A 41 -35.48 5.92 25.29
C ARG A 41 -34.29 6.53 24.56
N LEU A 42 -33.84 7.68 25.02
CA LEU A 42 -32.51 8.19 24.71
C LEU A 42 -31.44 7.27 25.30
N ILE A 43 -30.46 6.89 24.49
CA ILE A 43 -29.33 6.04 24.89
C ILE A 43 -28.04 6.75 24.51
N CYS A 44 -27.14 6.91 25.49
CA CYS A 44 -25.79 7.43 25.26
C CYS A 44 -25.00 6.51 24.33
N LEU A 45 -24.13 7.09 23.49
CA LEU A 45 -23.43 6.30 22.47
C LEU A 45 -22.49 5.25 23.05
N ASP A 46 -21.90 5.48 24.22
CA ASP A 46 -21.05 4.49 24.91
C ASP A 46 -21.85 3.26 25.36
N GLU A 47 -23.04 3.46 25.95
CA GLU A 47 -23.99 2.40 26.26
C GLU A 47 -24.45 1.67 24.98
N LEU A 48 -24.76 2.43 23.93
CA LEU A 48 -25.21 1.88 22.65
C LEU A 48 -24.11 1.06 21.98
N ARG A 49 -22.85 1.49 22.03
CA ARG A 49 -21.69 0.72 21.54
C ARG A 49 -21.62 -0.65 22.20
N VAL A 50 -21.78 -0.71 23.52
CA VAL A 50 -21.82 -1.97 24.27
C VAL A 50 -22.99 -2.84 23.85
N LEU A 51 -24.18 -2.26 23.64
CA LEU A 51 -25.36 -2.98 23.17
C LEU A 51 -25.11 -3.59 21.77
N LEU A 52 -24.55 -2.85 20.82
CA LEU A 52 -24.30 -3.33 19.46
C LEU A 52 -23.24 -4.43 19.41
N LEU A 53 -22.29 -4.47 20.34
CA LEU A 53 -21.26 -5.51 20.40
C LEU A 53 -21.80 -6.88 20.87
N LYS A 54 -22.97 -6.93 21.51
CA LYS A 54 -23.57 -8.20 21.94
C LYS A 54 -23.91 -9.06 20.72
N VAL A 55 -23.50 -10.34 20.78
CA VAL A 55 -23.74 -11.32 19.70
C VAL A 55 -25.23 -11.46 19.38
N ARG A 56 -26.10 -11.35 20.39
CA ARG A 56 -27.55 -11.48 20.26
C ARG A 56 -28.24 -10.26 19.65
N THR A 57 -27.55 -9.14 19.48
CA THR A 57 -28.15 -7.93 18.90
C THR A 57 -28.42 -8.18 17.42
N ALA A 58 -29.71 -8.06 17.04
CA ALA A 58 -30.18 -8.36 15.71
C ALA A 58 -29.50 -7.47 14.66
N TRP A 59 -29.36 -8.00 13.44
CA TRP A 59 -28.76 -7.25 12.33
C TRP A 59 -29.57 -5.97 12.01
N VAL A 60 -30.91 -6.05 12.02
CA VAL A 60 -31.79 -4.89 11.77
C VAL A 60 -31.54 -3.76 12.76
N THR A 61 -31.30 -4.08 14.03
CA THR A 61 -30.98 -3.13 15.10
C THR A 61 -29.65 -2.43 14.84
N LYS A 62 -28.61 -3.21 14.49
CA LYS A 62 -27.30 -2.67 14.11
C LYS A 62 -27.42 -1.76 12.89
N ASP A 63 -28.10 -2.22 11.85
CA ASP A 63 -28.25 -1.47 10.61
C ASP A 63 -28.95 -0.13 10.86
N ALA A 64 -30.05 -0.10 11.61
CA ALA A 64 -30.76 1.13 11.95
C ALA A 64 -29.86 2.16 12.66
N VAL A 65 -29.07 1.74 13.65
CA VAL A 65 -28.15 2.64 14.35
C VAL A 65 -27.06 3.16 13.40
N TRP A 66 -26.46 2.29 12.58
CA TRP A 66 -25.40 2.71 11.66
C TRP A 66 -25.89 3.64 10.56
N LYS A 67 -27.12 3.44 10.06
CA LYS A 67 -27.79 4.36 9.14
C LYS A 67 -27.99 5.74 9.77
N GLU A 68 -28.48 5.79 11.00
CA GLU A 68 -28.67 7.05 11.71
C GLU A 68 -27.34 7.77 11.98
N LEU A 69 -26.30 7.04 12.38
CA LEU A 69 -24.96 7.61 12.56
C LEU A 69 -24.41 8.21 11.25
N ALA A 70 -24.57 7.51 10.12
CA ALA A 70 -24.15 8.03 8.82
C ALA A 70 -24.95 9.28 8.43
N ARG A 71 -26.28 9.24 8.58
CA ARG A 71 -27.17 10.38 8.30
C ARG A 71 -26.78 11.61 9.11
N ARG A 72 -26.50 11.45 10.41
CA ARG A 72 -26.07 12.57 11.26
C ARG A 72 -24.67 13.06 10.90
N ALA A 73 -23.73 12.16 10.61
CA ALA A 73 -22.40 12.54 10.15
C ALA A 73 -22.43 13.37 8.85
N HIS A 74 -23.40 13.13 7.96
CA HIS A 74 -23.59 13.95 6.76
C HIS A 74 -24.32 15.27 7.01
N THR A 75 -25.29 15.28 7.93
CA THR A 75 -26.14 16.47 8.18
C THR A 75 -25.46 17.46 9.14
N GLU A 76 -24.77 16.95 10.16
CA GLU A 76 -24.11 17.69 11.22
C GLU A 76 -22.76 17.00 11.50
N PRO A 77 -21.71 17.28 10.70
CA PRO A 77 -20.47 16.50 10.76
C PRO A 77 -19.76 16.51 12.12
N ASP A 78 -19.78 17.63 12.84
CA ASP A 78 -19.28 17.74 14.22
C ASP A 78 -20.47 17.72 15.18
N PRO A 79 -20.58 16.78 16.15
CA PRO A 79 -19.59 15.77 16.55
C PRO A 79 -19.74 14.39 15.89
N TRP A 80 -20.65 14.23 14.93
CA TRP A 80 -21.14 12.91 14.51
C TRP A 80 -20.15 12.06 13.71
N VAL A 81 -19.21 12.68 12.98
CA VAL A 81 -18.12 11.95 12.30
C VAL A 81 -17.20 11.27 13.33
N MET A 82 -16.79 12.00 14.37
CA MET A 82 -15.97 11.46 15.46
C MET A 82 -16.75 10.44 16.30
N ALA A 83 -18.03 10.68 16.53
CA ALA A 83 -18.91 9.74 17.20
C ALA A 83 -19.01 8.40 16.44
N ALA A 84 -19.21 8.45 15.12
CA ALA A 84 -19.26 7.25 14.28
C ALA A 84 -17.92 6.49 14.28
N ALA A 85 -16.79 7.20 14.24
CA ALA A 85 -15.46 6.59 14.36
C ALA A 85 -15.29 5.87 15.72
N GLY A 86 -15.66 6.52 16.83
CA GLY A 86 -15.60 5.94 18.18
C GLY A 86 -16.54 4.74 18.36
N MET A 87 -17.71 4.78 17.73
CA MET A 87 -18.64 3.64 17.66
C MET A 87 -18.02 2.43 16.93
N LEU A 88 -17.23 2.65 15.87
CA LEU A 88 -16.60 1.58 15.09
C LEU A 88 -15.26 1.13 15.69
N LEU A 89 -14.69 1.89 16.62
CA LEU A 89 -13.33 1.70 17.10
C LEU A 89 -12.98 0.27 17.54
N PRO A 90 -13.86 -0.50 18.22
CA PRO A 90 -13.59 -1.91 18.52
C PRO A 90 -13.31 -2.75 17.27
N GLY A 91 -14.03 -2.45 16.17
CA GLY A 91 -13.79 -3.06 14.86
C GLY A 91 -12.50 -2.58 14.20
N LEU A 92 -12.19 -1.29 14.30
CA LEU A 92 -10.95 -0.71 13.77
C LEU A 92 -9.71 -1.29 14.47
N LYS A 93 -9.71 -1.37 15.81
CA LYS A 93 -8.65 -2.01 16.61
C LYS A 93 -8.47 -3.50 16.25
N ARG A 94 -9.57 -4.20 15.92
CA ARG A 94 -9.49 -5.57 15.41
C ARG A 94 -8.82 -5.66 14.05
N ILE A 95 -9.07 -4.72 13.14
CA ILE A 95 -8.39 -4.64 11.84
C ILE A 95 -6.90 -4.37 12.06
N ALA A 96 -6.56 -3.35 12.84
CA ALA A 96 -5.18 -2.99 13.17
C ALA A 96 -4.40 -4.17 13.75
N GLY A 97 -4.93 -4.83 14.78
CA GLY A 97 -4.29 -5.99 15.40
C GLY A 97 -4.15 -7.21 14.48
N ARG A 98 -5.00 -7.34 13.45
CA ARG A 98 -4.88 -8.39 12.42
C ARG A 98 -3.76 -8.06 11.43
N LEU A 99 -3.65 -6.81 11.01
CA LEU A 99 -2.73 -6.37 9.96
C LEU A 99 -1.31 -6.09 10.48
N SER A 100 -1.18 -5.57 11.70
CA SER A 100 0.10 -5.19 12.32
C SER A 100 1.09 -6.35 12.44
N ARG A 101 0.60 -7.58 12.64
CA ARG A 101 1.44 -8.79 12.78
C ARG A 101 2.37 -9.05 11.60
N GLN A 102 2.05 -8.53 10.43
CA GLN A 102 2.80 -8.73 9.19
C GLN A 102 3.06 -7.41 8.46
N TYR A 103 2.99 -6.29 9.18
CA TYR A 103 3.22 -4.96 8.65
C TYR A 103 4.68 -4.56 8.90
N PRO A 104 5.46 -4.29 7.84
CA PRO A 104 6.88 -3.97 8.00
C PRO A 104 7.15 -2.48 8.32
N GLY A 105 6.12 -1.63 8.32
CA GLY A 105 6.22 -0.19 8.64
C GLY A 105 5.80 0.16 10.06
N ASP A 106 5.57 1.45 10.33
CA ASP A 106 5.09 1.95 11.63
C ASP A 106 3.60 1.67 11.83
N ASN A 107 3.23 1.05 12.95
CA ASN A 107 1.84 0.77 13.28
C ASN A 107 0.99 2.05 13.41
N GLN A 108 1.58 3.21 13.75
CA GLN A 108 0.85 4.48 13.80
C GLN A 108 0.42 4.95 12.41
N ASP A 109 1.24 4.70 11.38
CA ASP A 109 0.89 4.97 9.98
C ASP A 109 -0.22 4.02 9.52
N LEU A 110 -0.14 2.74 9.89
CA LEU A 110 -1.18 1.76 9.59
C LEU A 110 -2.53 2.13 10.22
N ASP A 111 -2.52 2.54 11.48
CA ASP A 111 -3.72 3.02 12.20
C ASP A 111 -4.35 4.22 11.48
N SER A 112 -3.53 5.14 10.99
CA SER A 112 -3.98 6.32 10.24
C SER A 112 -4.56 5.95 8.86
N GLU A 113 -3.99 4.97 8.16
CA GLU A 113 -4.55 4.46 6.89
C GLU A 113 -5.89 3.73 7.10
N ILE A 114 -6.02 2.95 8.17
CA ILE A 114 -7.28 2.29 8.55
C ILE A 114 -8.35 3.33 8.85
N LEU A 115 -8.01 4.34 9.65
CA LEU A 115 -8.93 5.41 10.01
C LEU A 115 -9.30 6.27 8.79
N GLY A 116 -8.35 6.56 7.90
CA GLY A 116 -8.61 7.21 6.62
C GLY A 116 -9.62 6.44 5.76
N GLY A 117 -9.47 5.12 5.67
CA GLY A 117 -10.44 4.28 4.95
C GLY A 117 -11.82 4.19 5.57
N PHE A 118 -11.90 4.36 6.89
CA PHE A 118 -13.19 4.54 7.54
C PHE A 118 -13.85 5.85 7.12
N PHE A 119 -13.11 6.98 7.15
CA PHE A 119 -13.66 8.28 6.78
C PHE A 119 -14.05 8.34 5.30
N GLU A 120 -13.23 7.82 4.39
CA GLU A 120 -13.58 7.68 2.97
C GLU A 120 -14.87 6.89 2.78
N ALA A 121 -15.03 5.77 3.50
CA ALA A 121 -16.25 4.96 3.41
C ALA A 121 -17.46 5.66 4.05
N LEU A 122 -17.27 6.44 5.10
CA LEU A 122 -18.34 7.23 5.73
C LEU A 122 -18.83 8.34 4.80
N ASP A 123 -17.93 8.96 4.04
CA ASP A 123 -18.28 10.00 3.08
C ASP A 123 -19.10 9.43 1.90
N LEU A 124 -18.82 8.19 1.49
CA LEU A 124 -19.44 7.54 0.34
C LEU A 124 -20.72 6.75 0.66
N VAL A 125 -20.95 6.37 1.93
CA VAL A 125 -22.07 5.47 2.25
C VAL A 125 -23.40 6.21 2.22
N GLU A 126 -24.33 5.76 1.38
CA GLU A 126 -25.70 6.27 1.41
C GLU A 126 -26.46 5.70 2.62
N ALA A 127 -26.99 6.57 3.48
CA ALA A 127 -27.68 6.17 4.72
C ALA A 127 -28.92 5.30 4.47
N ASP A 128 -29.51 5.35 3.28
CA ASP A 128 -30.67 4.52 2.92
C ASP A 128 -30.26 3.09 2.51
N HIS A 129 -28.99 2.88 2.14
CA HIS A 129 -28.51 1.60 1.64
C HIS A 129 -28.32 0.59 2.79
N PRO A 130 -28.69 -0.69 2.61
CA PRO A 130 -28.46 -1.72 3.64
C PRO A 130 -26.97 -1.94 3.92
N LYS A 131 -26.68 -2.43 5.13
CA LYS A 131 -25.36 -2.92 5.60
C LYS A 131 -24.30 -1.82 5.78
N VAL A 132 -24.71 -0.62 6.21
CA VAL A 132 -23.80 0.53 6.44
C VAL A 132 -22.57 0.14 7.25
N TYR A 133 -22.74 -0.56 8.37
CA TYR A 133 -21.62 -1.08 9.18
C TYR A 133 -20.58 -1.85 8.36
N SER A 134 -21.04 -2.76 7.49
CA SER A 134 -20.13 -3.62 6.72
C SER A 134 -19.36 -2.81 5.69
N GLN A 135 -19.99 -1.80 5.09
CA GLN A 135 -19.33 -0.91 4.13
C GLN A 135 -18.22 -0.10 4.81
N LEU A 136 -18.52 0.49 5.97
CA LEU A 136 -17.55 1.23 6.78
C LEU A 136 -16.37 0.35 7.23
N TYR A 137 -16.67 -0.83 7.77
CA TYR A 137 -15.65 -1.79 8.21
C TYR A 137 -14.77 -2.24 7.04
N MET A 138 -15.36 -2.54 5.88
CA MET A 138 -14.62 -2.99 4.70
C MET A 138 -13.80 -1.88 4.06
N GLY A 139 -14.25 -0.62 4.10
CA GLY A 139 -13.46 0.54 3.67
C GLY A 139 -12.19 0.69 4.49
N ALA A 140 -12.33 0.68 5.82
CA ALA A 140 -11.20 0.71 6.74
C ALA A 140 -10.23 -0.46 6.53
N PHE A 141 -10.77 -1.69 6.41
CA PHE A 141 -9.96 -2.88 6.16
C PHE A 141 -9.20 -2.80 4.82
N ARG A 142 -9.87 -2.33 3.75
CA ARG A 142 -9.28 -2.22 2.42
C ARG A 142 -8.07 -1.29 2.44
N ARG A 143 -8.21 -0.09 3.01
CA ARG A 143 -7.11 0.88 3.10
C ARG A 143 -5.94 0.37 3.94
N GLY A 144 -6.21 -0.23 5.10
CA GLY A 144 -5.15 -0.86 5.90
C GLY A 144 -4.44 -2.01 5.16
N HIS A 145 -5.19 -2.83 4.42
CA HIS A 145 -4.62 -3.91 3.62
C HIS A 145 -3.78 -3.39 2.44
N GLU A 146 -4.25 -2.37 1.74
CA GLU A 146 -3.50 -1.70 0.67
C GLU A 146 -2.19 -1.10 1.19
N ALA A 147 -2.20 -0.47 2.37
CA ALA A 147 -1.00 0.00 3.05
C ALA A 147 -0.03 -1.15 3.33
N CYS A 148 -0.52 -2.30 3.84
CA CYS A 148 0.31 -3.49 4.05
C CYS A 148 0.95 -3.99 2.75
N CYS A 149 0.19 -4.08 1.66
CA CYS A 149 0.71 -4.49 0.36
C CYS A 149 1.76 -3.51 -0.16
N ARG A 150 1.51 -2.20 -0.02
CA ARG A 150 2.43 -1.14 -0.43
C ARG A 150 3.74 -1.23 0.35
N GLU A 151 3.69 -1.30 1.67
CA GLU A 151 4.89 -1.38 2.51
C GLU A 151 5.67 -2.68 2.30
N ARG A 152 5.00 -3.83 2.11
CA ARG A 152 5.70 -5.07 1.75
C ARG A 152 6.41 -4.97 0.41
N ARG A 153 5.79 -4.33 -0.59
CA ARG A 153 6.43 -4.11 -1.89
C ARG A 153 7.64 -3.19 -1.77
N LEU A 154 7.57 -2.16 -0.92
CA LEU A 154 8.69 -1.27 -0.64
C LEU A 154 9.80 -1.99 0.12
N ALA A 155 9.47 -2.79 1.14
CA ALA A 155 10.41 -3.60 1.89
C ALA A 155 11.12 -4.62 1.00
N ALA A 156 10.40 -5.30 0.11
CA ALA A 156 10.98 -6.23 -0.87
C ALA A 156 11.96 -5.51 -1.82
N LYS A 157 11.59 -4.35 -2.37
CA LYS A 157 12.50 -3.53 -3.19
C LYS A 157 13.73 -3.05 -2.41
N ARG A 158 13.58 -2.71 -1.12
CA ARG A 158 14.72 -2.33 -0.27
C ARG A 158 15.65 -3.52 -0.02
N ALA A 159 15.10 -4.70 0.23
CA ALA A 159 15.87 -5.94 0.36
C ALA A 159 16.60 -6.29 -0.96
N GLU A 160 15.93 -6.20 -2.11
CA GLU A 160 16.57 -6.37 -3.43
C GLU A 160 17.71 -5.36 -3.65
N LEU A 161 17.55 -4.12 -3.19
CA LEU A 161 18.59 -3.10 -3.25
C LEU A 161 19.72 -3.34 -2.24
N ASP A 162 19.45 -3.98 -1.09
CA ASP A 162 20.43 -4.22 -0.02
C ASP A 162 21.21 -5.53 -0.22
N GLU A 163 20.53 -6.62 -0.61
CA GLU A 163 21.16 -7.82 -1.18
C GLU A 163 21.91 -7.46 -2.46
N GLY A 164 21.28 -6.66 -3.31
CA GLY A 164 21.92 -6.00 -4.43
C GLY A 164 23.11 -5.18 -3.99
N ARG A 165 23.13 -4.49 -2.85
CA ARG A 165 24.27 -3.67 -2.40
C ARG A 165 25.40 -4.52 -1.82
N VAL A 166 25.12 -5.63 -1.14
CA VAL A 166 26.16 -6.52 -0.57
C VAL A 166 26.77 -7.41 -1.66
N ASP A 167 25.95 -7.96 -2.57
CA ASP A 167 26.44 -8.72 -3.72
C ASP A 167 26.99 -7.81 -4.81
N THR A 168 26.42 -6.62 -5.08
CA THR A 168 27.04 -5.66 -5.99
C THR A 168 28.24 -4.97 -5.38
N TYR A 169 28.42 -4.76 -4.07
CA TYR A 169 29.71 -4.22 -3.63
C TYR A 169 30.86 -5.21 -3.88
N ARG A 170 30.57 -6.51 -3.83
CA ARG A 170 31.52 -7.59 -4.15
C ARG A 170 31.65 -7.83 -5.66
N ALA A 171 30.56 -7.79 -6.42
CA ALA A 171 30.51 -8.03 -7.86
C ALA A 171 30.70 -6.78 -8.75
N ARG A 172 30.50 -5.56 -8.22
CA ARG A 172 30.73 -4.27 -8.94
C ARG A 172 32.20 -3.91 -9.02
N GLN A 173 33.06 -4.61 -8.28
CA GLN A 173 34.48 -4.67 -8.60
C GLN A 173 34.72 -5.48 -9.89
N GLU A 174 33.79 -6.33 -10.36
CA GLU A 174 34.06 -7.33 -11.41
C GLU A 174 33.04 -7.45 -12.59
N GLY A 175 31.85 -6.83 -12.63
CA GLY A 175 30.85 -7.23 -13.66
C GLY A 175 29.70 -6.31 -14.12
N HIS A 176 29.83 -4.97 -14.15
CA HIS A 176 28.76 -4.15 -14.78
C HIS A 176 28.79 -4.27 -16.32
N PRO A 177 27.68 -4.61 -17.01
CA PRO A 177 27.66 -4.89 -18.45
C PRO A 177 28.05 -3.67 -19.30
N ASP A 178 27.66 -2.45 -18.92
CA ASP A 178 28.13 -1.24 -19.63
C ASP A 178 29.64 -0.99 -19.44
N LEU A 179 30.24 -1.43 -18.33
CA LEU A 179 31.68 -1.38 -18.15
C LEU A 179 32.40 -2.47 -18.96
N LEU A 180 31.77 -3.64 -19.16
CA LEU A 180 32.29 -4.67 -20.08
C LEU A 180 32.24 -4.18 -21.54
N LEU A 181 31.16 -3.52 -21.95
CA LEU A 181 31.06 -2.91 -23.28
C LEU A 181 32.06 -1.76 -23.44
N ALA A 182 32.22 -0.91 -22.42
CA ALA A 182 33.23 0.15 -22.42
C ALA A 182 34.66 -0.41 -22.49
N ASN A 183 34.97 -1.47 -21.73
CA ASN A 183 36.26 -2.16 -21.76
C ASN A 183 36.52 -2.81 -23.13
N ALA A 184 35.51 -3.43 -23.75
CA ALA A 184 35.63 -4.00 -25.09
C ALA A 184 35.87 -2.93 -26.17
N VAL A 185 35.38 -1.70 -25.97
CA VAL A 185 35.69 -0.56 -26.84
C VAL A 185 37.09 -0.02 -26.58
N LEU A 186 37.50 0.11 -25.32
CA LEU A 186 38.85 0.55 -24.95
C LEU A 186 39.93 -0.41 -25.49
N ASP A 187 39.67 -1.71 -25.42
CA ASP A 187 40.55 -2.76 -25.96
C ASP A 187 40.37 -2.99 -27.47
N LYS A 188 39.55 -2.15 -28.13
CA LYS A 188 39.31 -2.15 -29.59
C LYS A 188 38.68 -3.44 -30.14
N ALA A 189 38.14 -4.28 -29.27
CA ALA A 189 37.36 -5.46 -29.67
C ALA A 189 36.00 -5.07 -30.28
N LEU A 190 35.39 -4.00 -29.78
CA LEU A 190 34.16 -3.39 -30.30
C LEU A 190 34.40 -1.94 -30.74
N THR A 191 33.60 -1.47 -31.69
CA THR A 191 33.48 -0.02 -31.96
C THR A 191 32.45 0.61 -31.01
N ALA A 192 32.54 1.91 -30.79
CA ALA A 192 31.55 2.65 -29.99
C ALA A 192 30.12 2.48 -30.53
N GLU A 193 29.96 2.43 -31.86
CA GLU A 193 28.68 2.16 -32.52
C GLU A 193 28.17 0.74 -32.26
N GLN A 194 29.06 -0.26 -32.21
CA GLN A 194 28.71 -1.64 -31.90
C GLN A 194 28.30 -1.81 -30.42
N ALA A 195 29.00 -1.13 -29.51
CA ALA A 195 28.67 -1.11 -28.10
C ALA A 195 27.33 -0.39 -27.82
N GLY A 196 27.08 0.74 -28.49
CA GLY A 196 25.80 1.44 -28.43
C GLY A 196 24.65 0.57 -28.94
N LEU A 197 24.82 -0.06 -30.10
CA LEU A 197 23.80 -0.95 -30.66
C LEU A 197 23.50 -2.17 -29.76
N LEU A 198 24.50 -2.72 -29.08
CA LEU A 198 24.32 -3.80 -28.10
C LEU A 198 23.58 -3.30 -26.85
N SER A 199 23.96 -2.13 -26.33
CA SER A 199 23.31 -1.53 -25.16
C SER A 199 21.84 -1.25 -25.47
N ASP A 200 21.52 -0.58 -26.59
CA ASP A 200 20.15 -0.22 -26.95
C ASP A 200 19.23 -1.45 -27.16
N VAL A 201 19.74 -2.50 -27.80
CA VAL A 201 18.94 -3.67 -28.20
C VAL A 201 18.87 -4.73 -27.11
N HIS A 202 19.85 -4.85 -26.22
CA HIS A 202 19.88 -5.91 -25.18
C HIS A 202 19.75 -5.40 -23.76
N LEU A 203 20.20 -4.18 -23.48
CA LEU A 203 20.07 -3.55 -22.15
C LEU A 203 18.90 -2.55 -22.13
N GLY A 204 18.64 -1.87 -23.25
CA GLY A 204 17.55 -0.90 -23.43
C GLY A 204 16.24 -1.46 -24.00
N GLY A 205 16.20 -2.75 -24.35
CA GLY A 205 14.98 -3.43 -24.81
C GLY A 205 14.43 -2.99 -26.17
N MET A 206 15.19 -2.23 -26.98
CA MET A 206 14.78 -1.84 -28.32
C MET A 206 14.80 -3.04 -29.27
N ASN A 207 13.78 -3.17 -30.13
CA ASN A 207 13.83 -4.17 -31.19
C ASN A 207 14.71 -3.72 -32.36
N CYS A 208 15.27 -4.67 -33.12
CA CYS A 208 16.18 -4.38 -34.24
C CYS A 208 15.58 -3.49 -35.34
N THR A 209 14.26 -3.48 -35.49
CA THR A 209 13.57 -2.63 -36.48
C THR A 209 13.60 -1.16 -36.08
N CYS A 210 13.41 -0.85 -34.79
CA CYS A 210 13.53 0.51 -34.27
C CYS A 210 14.99 0.99 -34.27
N ALA A 211 15.94 0.12 -33.88
CA ALA A 211 17.37 0.44 -33.94
C ALA A 211 17.86 0.69 -35.37
N ALA A 212 17.37 -0.07 -36.35
CA ALA A 212 17.70 0.14 -37.76
C ALA A 212 17.20 1.50 -38.28
N ALA A 213 15.99 1.90 -37.88
CA ALA A 213 15.42 3.19 -38.24
C ALA A 213 16.22 4.37 -37.64
N ALA A 214 16.64 4.26 -36.38
CA ALA A 214 17.46 5.28 -35.71
C ALA A 214 18.85 5.46 -36.37
N LEU A 215 19.43 4.38 -36.89
CA LEU A 215 20.73 4.36 -37.57
C LEU A 215 20.65 4.64 -39.09
N GLY A 216 19.45 4.81 -39.65
CA GLY A 216 19.26 5.02 -41.09
C GLY A 216 19.70 3.82 -41.95
N VAL A 217 19.68 2.61 -41.41
CA VAL A 217 20.09 1.37 -42.11
C VAL A 217 18.92 0.41 -42.30
N THR A 218 19.08 -0.57 -43.19
CA THR A 218 18.04 -1.60 -43.36
C THR A 218 18.00 -2.56 -42.15
N PRO A 219 16.81 -3.10 -41.78
CA PRO A 219 16.68 -4.05 -40.67
C PRO A 219 17.57 -5.29 -40.80
N ARG A 220 17.80 -5.75 -42.04
CA ARG A 220 18.73 -6.86 -42.33
C ARG A 220 20.18 -6.51 -42.00
N ARG A 221 20.62 -5.30 -42.33
CA ARG A 221 21.98 -4.80 -42.03
C ARG A 221 22.16 -4.60 -40.52
N CYS A 222 21.15 -4.06 -39.84
CA CYS A 222 21.15 -3.91 -38.37
C CYS A 222 21.28 -5.27 -37.66
N ARG A 223 20.50 -6.29 -38.07
CA ARG A 223 20.61 -7.64 -37.50
C ARG A 223 21.99 -8.26 -37.75
N ALA A 224 22.56 -8.08 -38.93
CA ALA A 224 23.89 -8.58 -39.25
C ALA A 224 24.99 -7.90 -38.41
N GLN A 225 24.89 -6.59 -38.21
CA GLN A 225 25.80 -5.82 -37.35
C GLN A 225 25.68 -6.22 -35.88
N LEU A 226 24.46 -6.42 -35.37
CA LEU A 226 24.23 -6.90 -34.01
C LEU A 226 24.83 -8.30 -33.80
N ALA A 227 24.58 -9.24 -34.72
CA ALA A 227 25.15 -10.59 -34.66
C ALA A 227 26.69 -10.60 -34.77
N GLN A 228 27.27 -9.65 -35.50
CA GLN A 228 28.72 -9.47 -35.54
C GLN A 228 29.26 -8.91 -34.22
N ALA A 229 28.61 -7.90 -33.64
CA ALA A 229 29.00 -7.30 -32.36
C ALA A 229 28.91 -8.30 -31.20
N GLN A 230 27.84 -9.11 -31.15
CA GLN A 230 27.68 -10.18 -30.18
C GLN A 230 28.81 -11.21 -30.26
N ARG A 231 29.16 -11.68 -31.47
CA ARG A 231 30.26 -12.65 -31.65
C ARG A 231 31.60 -12.09 -31.19
N LYS A 232 31.88 -10.82 -31.48
CA LYS A 232 33.10 -10.14 -31.01
C LYS A 232 33.13 -10.00 -29.49
N LEU A 233 32.01 -9.67 -28.87
CA LEU A 233 31.91 -9.59 -27.41
C LEU A 233 32.11 -10.95 -26.75
N VAL A 234 31.52 -12.02 -27.30
CA VAL A 234 31.73 -13.39 -26.80
C VAL A 234 33.20 -13.80 -26.92
N GLY A 235 33.87 -13.49 -28.04
CA GLY A 235 35.31 -13.74 -28.19
C GLY A 235 36.16 -12.97 -27.17
N PHE A 236 35.86 -11.69 -26.97
CA PHE A 236 36.52 -10.84 -25.98
C PHE A 236 36.37 -11.37 -24.55
N LEU A 237 35.20 -11.91 -24.19
CA LEU A 237 34.95 -12.51 -22.89
C LEU A 237 35.65 -13.87 -22.73
N ALA A 238 35.69 -14.68 -23.79
CA ALA A 238 36.38 -15.97 -23.79
C ALA A 238 37.92 -15.82 -23.66
N GLU A 239 38.51 -14.74 -24.19
CA GLU A 239 39.94 -14.44 -24.00
C GLU A 239 40.27 -13.96 -22.58
N ARG A 240 39.28 -13.38 -21.87
CA ARG A 240 39.43 -12.87 -20.50
C ARG A 240 39.06 -13.86 -19.41
N VAL A 241 38.32 -14.91 -19.75
CA VAL A 241 38.06 -16.06 -18.89
C VAL A 241 38.79 -17.25 -19.53
N PRO A 242 40.10 -17.46 -19.27
CA PRO A 242 40.70 -18.74 -19.61
C PRO A 242 39.91 -19.82 -18.86
N ASP A 243 39.48 -20.84 -19.60
CA ASP A 243 38.69 -21.98 -19.16
C ASP A 243 38.82 -22.26 -17.66
N ILE A 244 37.70 -22.15 -16.92
CA ILE A 244 37.54 -22.83 -15.64
C ILE A 244 37.33 -24.31 -15.97
N ALA A 245 38.38 -24.95 -16.49
CA ALA A 245 38.42 -26.37 -16.77
C ALA A 245 39.84 -26.89 -16.53
N SER A 246 40.15 -27.12 -15.25
CA SER A 246 40.82 -28.32 -14.70
C SER A 246 41.02 -28.15 -13.20
#